data_AF-A0A832BTL9-F1
#
_entry.id   AF-A0A832BTL9-F1
#
_cell.length_a   1.000
_cell.length_b   1.000
_cell.length_c   1.000
_cell.angle_alpha   90.00
_cell.angle_beta   90.00
_cell.angle_gamma   90.00
#
_symmetry.space_group_name_H-M   'P 1'
#
loop_
_entity.id
_entity.type
_entity.pdbx_description
1 polymer ?
#
loop_
_entity_poly.entity_id
_entity_poly.type
_entity_poly.pdbx_seq_one_letter_code
_entity_poly.pdbx_strand_id
1 'polypeptide(L)'
;MKPVLLSIFLLIAVKSSYAQQISLPELFSIVESSEIKMDTLLKKRGYRLMQKESDSGASLLYYTNLERTEKGPAWVRSITLKKVDLPGMSSRLITYRTYRKKEYLDLLQWLLQNNFQTKKKESFGLYIHTIYENGSRSVLVKQEKQRLPSGVQVWSYEFETGK
;
A
#
# COMPACT_ATOMS: atom_id res chain seq x y z
N MET A 1 -39.92 -21.79 -37.44
CA MET A 1 -40.37 -20.74 -36.51
C MET A 1 -39.34 -20.60 -35.40
N LYS A 2 -38.98 -19.34 -35.09
CA LYS A 2 -37.95 -18.84 -34.16
C LYS A 2 -38.21 -19.27 -32.68
N PRO A 3 -37.41 -18.84 -31.69
CA PRO A 3 -35.97 -19.04 -31.45
C PRO A 3 -35.72 -19.52 -29.99
N VAL A 4 -34.66 -20.29 -29.70
CA VAL A 4 -34.15 -20.42 -28.30
C VAL A 4 -32.88 -19.60 -28.16
N LEU A 5 -33.09 -18.28 -28.26
CA LEU A 5 -32.25 -17.25 -27.67
C LEU A 5 -32.73 -17.15 -26.22
N LEU A 6 -32.14 -17.90 -25.29
CA LEU A 6 -32.35 -17.64 -23.87
C LEU A 6 -31.20 -18.21 -23.05
N SER A 7 -30.32 -17.29 -22.65
CA SER A 7 -29.83 -17.29 -21.28
C SER A 7 -28.96 -18.48 -20.86
N ILE A 8 -27.85 -18.69 -21.56
CA ILE A 8 -26.57 -18.78 -20.84
C ILE A 8 -26.30 -17.35 -20.40
N PHE A 9 -27.03 -16.82 -19.41
CA PHE A 9 -26.52 -16.71 -18.05
C PHE A 9 -25.01 -16.49 -18.13
N LEU A 10 -24.63 -15.37 -18.75
CA LEU A 10 -24.09 -14.21 -18.05
C LEU A 10 -24.03 -14.45 -16.54
N LEU A 11 -23.24 -15.46 -16.16
CA LEU A 11 -22.47 -15.53 -14.94
C LEU A 11 -21.54 -14.34 -15.03
N ILE A 12 -22.13 -13.15 -14.87
CA ILE A 12 -21.49 -12.05 -14.18
C ILE A 12 -21.22 -12.62 -12.80
N ALA A 13 -20.18 -13.44 -12.71
CA ALA A 13 -19.39 -13.56 -11.52
C ALA A 13 -18.92 -12.13 -11.30
N VAL A 14 -19.75 -11.37 -10.60
CA VAL A 14 -19.36 -10.13 -9.94
C VAL A 14 -18.30 -10.62 -8.99
N LYS A 15 -17.05 -10.73 -9.48
CA LYS A 15 -15.90 -10.89 -8.63
C LYS A 15 -15.95 -9.62 -7.81
N SER A 16 -16.52 -9.73 -6.62
CA SER A 16 -16.24 -8.80 -5.53
C SER A 16 -14.72 -8.75 -5.52
N SER A 17 -14.17 -7.66 -6.05
CA SER A 17 -12.74 -7.45 -6.11
C SER A 17 -12.31 -7.28 -4.67
N TYR A 18 -12.05 -8.41 -4.01
CA TYR A 18 -11.37 -8.45 -2.74
C TYR A 18 -10.06 -7.78 -3.02
N ALA A 19 -9.87 -6.64 -2.36
CA ALA A 19 -8.72 -5.83 -2.65
C ALA A 19 -7.45 -6.56 -2.26
N GLN A 20 -6.49 -6.42 -3.16
CA GLN A 20 -5.33 -7.27 -3.20
C GLN A 20 -4.20 -6.55 -2.48
N GLN A 21 -3.46 -7.31 -1.65
CA GLN A 21 -2.20 -6.87 -1.08
C GLN A 21 -1.32 -6.30 -2.18
N ILE A 22 -0.69 -5.16 -1.90
CA ILE A 22 0.29 -4.56 -2.80
C ILE A 22 1.67 -5.13 -2.46
N SER A 23 2.34 -5.67 -3.46
CA SER A 23 3.69 -6.22 -3.33
C SER A 23 4.76 -5.13 -3.37
N LEU A 24 5.96 -5.41 -2.84
CA LEU A 24 7.09 -4.46 -2.92
C LEU A 24 7.48 -4.08 -4.37
N PRO A 25 7.55 -5.01 -5.34
CA PRO A 25 7.72 -4.66 -6.76
C PRO A 25 6.70 -3.65 -7.27
N GLU A 26 5.43 -3.79 -6.87
CA GLU A 26 4.39 -2.84 -7.25
C GLU A 26 4.58 -1.48 -6.58
N LEU A 27 4.99 -1.43 -5.31
CA LEU A 27 5.33 -0.16 -4.65
C LEU A 27 6.44 0.57 -5.39
N PHE A 28 7.51 -0.15 -5.77
CA PHE A 28 8.60 0.45 -6.57
C PHE A 28 8.11 0.94 -7.93
N SER A 29 7.28 0.14 -8.62
CA SER A 29 6.69 0.54 -9.90
C SER A 29 5.81 1.78 -9.76
N ILE A 30 5.03 1.88 -8.68
CA ILE A 30 4.19 3.05 -8.40
C ILE A 30 5.04 4.31 -8.23
N VAL A 31 6.14 4.25 -7.46
CA VAL A 31 7.06 5.39 -7.27
C VAL A 31 7.57 5.90 -8.62
N GLU A 32 7.87 4.99 -9.55
CA GLU A 32 8.42 5.34 -10.85
C GLU A 32 7.34 5.81 -11.86
N SER A 33 6.08 5.42 -11.66
CA SER A 33 4.98 5.65 -12.60
C SER A 33 4.39 7.07 -12.60
N SER A 34 3.61 7.44 -13.61
CA SER A 34 2.81 8.68 -13.57
C SER A 34 1.62 8.54 -12.62
N GLU A 35 1.10 9.66 -12.09
CA GLU A 35 -0.04 9.64 -11.17
C GLU A 35 -1.27 8.94 -11.76
N ILE A 36 -1.51 9.10 -13.07
CA ILE A 36 -2.62 8.45 -13.79
C ILE A 36 -2.45 6.92 -13.80
N LYS A 37 -1.23 6.42 -14.07
CA LYS A 37 -0.94 4.98 -14.09
C LYS A 37 -1.09 4.38 -12.70
N MET A 38 -0.58 5.07 -11.69
CA MET A 38 -0.76 4.68 -10.29
C MET A 38 -2.24 4.63 -9.91
N ASP A 39 -3.01 5.70 -10.12
CA ASP A 39 -4.43 5.76 -9.75
C ASP A 39 -5.21 4.62 -10.41
N THR A 40 -4.93 4.34 -11.68
CA THR A 40 -5.52 3.20 -12.40
C THR A 40 -5.17 1.87 -11.74
N LEU A 41 -3.90 1.65 -11.38
CA LEU A 41 -3.43 0.42 -10.73
C LEU A 41 -4.10 0.24 -9.35
N LEU A 42 -4.11 1.30 -8.53
CA LEU A 42 -4.68 1.27 -7.19
C LEU A 42 -6.19 0.99 -7.22
N LYS A 43 -6.93 1.64 -8.13
CA LYS A 43 -8.36 1.38 -8.33
C LYS A 43 -8.62 -0.05 -8.79
N LYS A 44 -7.82 -0.58 -9.72
CA LYS A 44 -7.90 -1.99 -10.13
C LYS A 44 -7.67 -2.96 -8.97
N ARG A 45 -6.79 -2.60 -8.03
CA ARG A 45 -6.50 -3.36 -6.81
C ARG A 45 -7.53 -3.14 -5.69
N GLY A 46 -8.58 -2.35 -5.93
CA GLY A 46 -9.67 -2.12 -4.98
C GLY A 46 -9.42 -1.01 -3.95
N TYR A 47 -8.40 -0.18 -4.16
CA TYR A 47 -8.16 1.02 -3.35
C TYR A 47 -9.05 2.18 -3.79
N ARG A 48 -9.47 3.00 -2.83
CA ARG A 48 -10.26 4.21 -3.05
C ARG A 48 -9.43 5.42 -2.64
N LEU A 49 -9.38 6.44 -3.50
CA LEU A 49 -8.80 7.72 -3.17
C LEU A 49 -9.69 8.40 -2.12
N MET A 50 -9.10 8.74 -0.98
CA MET A 50 -9.79 9.35 0.16
C MET A 50 -9.47 10.84 0.29
N GLN A 51 -8.23 11.22 -0.04
CA GLN A 51 -7.77 12.60 0.09
C GLN A 51 -6.76 12.88 -1.03
N LYS A 52 -6.89 14.08 -1.60
CA LYS A 52 -5.96 14.63 -2.58
C LYS A 52 -5.70 16.09 -2.20
N GLU A 53 -4.44 16.40 -1.96
CA GLU A 53 -3.95 17.74 -1.74
C GLU A 53 -2.87 18.02 -2.78
N SER A 54 -2.89 19.20 -3.37
CA SER A 54 -1.89 19.60 -4.36
C SER A 54 -1.74 21.12 -4.31
N ASP A 55 -0.50 21.56 -4.29
CA ASP A 55 -0.12 22.96 -4.45
C ASP A 55 0.86 23.08 -5.64
N SER A 56 1.50 24.24 -5.81
CA SER A 56 2.38 24.51 -6.94
C SER A 56 3.64 23.65 -6.99
N GLY A 57 4.03 23.00 -5.89
CA GLY A 57 5.30 22.26 -5.79
C GLY A 57 5.22 20.95 -5.03
N ALA A 58 4.06 20.56 -4.52
CA ALA A 58 3.86 19.35 -3.75
C ALA A 58 2.48 18.75 -4.01
N SER A 59 2.40 17.42 -3.90
CA SER A 59 1.13 16.70 -3.91
C SER A 59 1.13 15.58 -2.87
N LEU A 60 -0.04 15.38 -2.26
CA LEU A 60 -0.32 14.28 -1.36
C LEU A 60 -1.58 13.55 -1.83
N LEU A 61 -1.47 12.24 -2.00
CA LEU A 61 -2.59 11.37 -2.35
C LEU A 61 -2.70 10.26 -1.32
N TYR A 62 -3.87 10.11 -0.71
CA TYR A 62 -4.14 9.09 0.29
C TYR A 62 -5.22 8.14 -0.21
N TYR A 63 -4.85 6.87 -0.32
CA TYR A 63 -5.73 5.79 -0.72
C TYR A 63 -5.96 4.86 0.46
N THR A 64 -7.18 4.36 0.58
CA THR A 64 -7.50 3.31 1.53
C THR A 64 -8.13 2.12 0.84
N ASN A 65 -7.95 0.98 1.45
CA ASN A 65 -8.72 -0.19 1.14
C ASN A 65 -9.29 -0.79 2.43
N LEU A 66 -10.61 -0.89 2.50
CA LEU A 66 -11.32 -1.49 3.62
C LEU A 66 -11.67 -2.94 3.28
N GLU A 67 -11.10 -3.87 4.03
CA GLU A 67 -11.49 -5.27 3.99
C GLU A 67 -12.39 -5.56 5.20
N ARG A 68 -13.69 -5.71 4.94
CA ARG A 68 -14.65 -6.11 5.96
C ARG A 68 -14.59 -7.63 6.10
N THR A 69 -14.43 -8.11 7.33
CA THR A 69 -14.56 -9.52 7.66
C THR A 69 -15.93 -9.74 8.31
N GLU A 70 -16.64 -10.83 7.98
CA GLU A 70 -18.01 -11.07 8.48
C GLU A 70 -18.11 -11.15 10.00
N LYS A 71 -17.02 -11.55 10.67
CA LYS A 71 -16.95 -11.78 12.12
C LYS A 71 -15.73 -11.11 12.79
N GLY A 72 -15.17 -10.06 12.22
CA GLY A 72 -13.95 -9.44 12.74
C GLY A 72 -13.81 -7.95 12.44
N PRO A 73 -12.73 -7.31 12.94
CA PRO A 73 -12.48 -5.91 12.67
C PRO A 73 -12.29 -5.69 11.16
N ALA A 74 -12.78 -4.55 10.67
CA ALA A 74 -12.48 -4.16 9.30
C ALA A 74 -11.00 -3.77 9.23
N TRP A 75 -10.25 -4.45 8.36
CA TRP A 75 -8.84 -4.16 8.16
C TRP A 75 -8.71 -3.04 7.14
N VAL A 76 -7.92 -2.01 7.46
CA VAL A 76 -7.66 -0.91 6.54
C VAL A 76 -6.23 -1.01 6.06
N ARG A 77 -6.04 -1.26 4.76
CA ARG A 77 -4.76 -0.97 4.11
C ARG A 77 -4.77 0.48 3.70
N SER A 78 -3.62 1.13 3.72
CA SER A 78 -3.51 2.47 3.13
C SER A 78 -2.23 2.64 2.32
N ILE A 79 -2.34 3.51 1.32
CA ILE A 79 -1.23 3.96 0.50
C ILE A 79 -1.22 5.47 0.54
N THR A 80 -0.11 6.04 0.98
CA THR A 80 0.14 7.48 0.92
C THR A 80 1.22 7.71 -0.12
N LEU A 81 0.92 8.56 -1.10
CA LEU A 81 1.91 9.13 -2.00
C LEU A 81 2.18 10.57 -1.59
N LYS A 82 3.45 10.93 -1.51
CA LYS A 82 3.90 12.32 -1.41
C LYS A 82 4.84 12.60 -2.56
N LYS A 83 4.63 13.70 -3.27
CA LYS A 83 5.50 14.20 -4.33
C LYS A 83 5.91 15.62 -3.99
N VAL A 84 7.16 15.96 -4.23
CA VAL A 84 7.67 17.34 -4.25
C VAL A 84 8.34 17.55 -5.60
N ASP A 85 8.02 18.67 -6.26
CA ASP A 85 8.52 19.05 -7.57
C ASP A 85 8.81 20.55 -7.57
N LEU A 86 10.05 20.91 -7.28
CA LEU A 86 10.55 22.27 -7.20
C LEU A 86 11.65 22.48 -8.26
N PRO A 87 11.98 23.72 -8.64
CA PRO A 87 13.08 23.98 -9.57
C PRO A 87 14.38 23.32 -9.10
N GLY A 88 14.89 22.37 -9.89
CA GLY A 88 16.12 21.62 -9.59
C GLY A 88 15.98 20.47 -8.58
N MET A 89 14.77 20.20 -8.06
CA MET A 89 14.54 19.13 -7.09
C MET A 89 13.21 18.43 -7.34
N SER A 90 13.23 17.12 -7.58
CA SER A 90 12.03 16.30 -7.66
C SER A 90 12.22 15.09 -6.74
N SER A 91 11.25 14.83 -5.87
CA SER A 91 11.27 13.63 -5.04
C SER A 91 9.87 13.06 -4.90
N ARG A 92 9.80 11.74 -4.73
CA ARG A 92 8.55 11.04 -4.50
C ARG A 92 8.74 9.94 -3.50
N LEU A 93 7.77 9.85 -2.59
CA LEU A 93 7.71 8.86 -1.53
C LEU A 93 6.37 8.12 -1.59
N ILE A 94 6.40 6.80 -1.47
CA ILE A 94 5.23 5.99 -1.21
C ILE A 94 5.36 5.32 0.15
N THR A 95 4.26 5.29 0.89
CA THR A 95 4.12 4.53 2.14
C THR A 95 2.95 3.58 2.00
N TYR A 96 3.19 2.28 2.15
CA TYR A 96 2.17 1.25 2.28
C TYR A 96 2.00 0.86 3.74
N ARG A 97 0.78 0.93 4.27
CA ARG A 97 0.45 0.50 5.63
C ARG A 97 -0.50 -0.69 5.61
N THR A 98 -0.22 -1.67 6.45
CA THR A 98 -1.10 -2.80 6.75
C THR A 98 -1.13 -3.06 8.26
N TYR A 99 -2.20 -3.69 8.74
CA TYR A 99 -2.34 -4.14 10.12
C TYR A 99 -2.26 -5.68 10.22
N ARG A 100 -2.03 -6.36 9.09
CA ARG A 100 -1.93 -7.82 9.04
C ARG A 100 -0.49 -8.26 9.20
N LYS A 101 -0.21 -8.95 10.31
CA LYS A 101 1.12 -9.53 10.58
C LYS A 101 1.60 -10.46 9.46
N LYS A 102 0.70 -11.24 8.85
CA LYS A 102 1.04 -12.13 7.73
C LYS A 102 1.59 -11.34 6.53
N GLU A 103 0.89 -10.30 6.09
CA GLU A 103 1.36 -9.47 4.97
C GLU A 103 2.71 -8.82 5.26
N TYR A 104 2.91 -8.35 6.51
CA TYR A 104 4.20 -7.83 6.95
C TYR A 104 5.32 -8.87 6.82
N LEU A 105 5.08 -10.11 7.25
CA LEU A 105 6.07 -11.19 7.14
C LEU A 105 6.34 -11.56 5.67
N ASP A 106 5.30 -11.60 4.83
CA ASP A 106 5.44 -11.90 3.40
C ASP A 106 6.29 -10.83 2.69
N LEU A 107 6.08 -9.54 3.01
CA LEU A 107 6.87 -8.44 2.46
C LEU A 107 8.32 -8.44 2.98
N LEU A 108 8.53 -8.76 4.27
CA LEU A 108 9.88 -8.94 4.80
C LEU A 108 10.63 -10.11 4.15
N GLN A 109 9.95 -11.24 3.97
CA GLN A 109 10.54 -12.39 3.30
C GLN A 109 10.98 -12.03 1.89
N TRP A 110 10.16 -11.26 1.16
CA TRP A 110 10.52 -10.77 -0.17
C TRP A 110 11.80 -9.91 -0.13
N LEU A 111 11.95 -8.99 0.83
CA LEU A 111 13.17 -8.18 0.98
C LEU A 111 14.40 -9.08 1.14
N LEU A 112 14.34 -10.06 2.04
CA LEU A 112 15.44 -11.00 2.30
C LEU A 112 15.80 -11.83 1.05
N GLN A 113 14.79 -12.30 0.31
CA GLN A 113 14.97 -13.06 -0.93
C GLN A 113 15.57 -12.20 -2.07
N ASN A 114 15.47 -10.87 -1.99
CA ASN A 114 15.96 -9.93 -2.99
C ASN A 114 17.20 -9.16 -2.51
N ASN A 115 18.00 -9.78 -1.65
CA ASN A 115 19.30 -9.29 -1.16
C ASN A 115 19.24 -7.95 -0.42
N PHE A 116 18.08 -7.56 0.11
CA PHE A 116 18.01 -6.43 1.03
C PHE A 116 18.56 -6.82 2.38
N GLN A 117 19.46 -6.00 2.90
CA GLN A 117 20.12 -6.17 4.19
C GLN A 117 19.73 -5.05 5.13
N THR A 118 19.64 -5.34 6.42
CA THR A 118 19.42 -4.32 7.45
C THR A 118 20.61 -3.36 7.48
N LYS A 119 20.37 -2.11 7.08
CA LYS A 119 21.39 -1.04 7.13
C LYS A 119 21.40 -0.36 8.50
N LYS A 120 20.21 -0.11 9.05
CA LYS A 120 20.02 0.62 10.31
C LYS A 120 18.76 0.13 11.00
N LYS A 121 18.79 0.06 12.32
CA LYS A 121 17.62 -0.21 13.15
C LYS A 121 17.59 0.75 14.34
N GLU A 122 16.46 1.42 14.52
CA GLU A 122 16.22 2.35 15.61
C GLU A 122 14.92 1.97 16.33
N SER A 123 14.93 2.10 17.66
CA SER A 123 13.78 1.77 18.51
C SER A 123 13.45 2.99 19.37
N PHE A 124 12.24 3.50 19.23
CA PHE A 124 11.75 4.69 19.93
C PHE A 124 10.53 4.32 20.80
N GLY A 125 10.74 3.50 21.84
CA GLY A 125 9.64 3.04 22.69
C GLY A 125 8.62 2.18 21.94
N LEU A 126 7.53 2.79 21.45
CA LEU A 126 6.44 2.11 20.72
C LEU A 126 6.71 1.93 19.22
N TYR A 127 7.80 2.52 18.71
CA TYR A 127 8.15 2.49 17.29
C TYR A 127 9.45 1.72 17.06
N ILE A 128 9.48 0.87 16.04
CA ILE A 128 10.70 0.24 15.52
C ILE A 128 10.84 0.62 14.06
N HIS A 129 11.93 1.29 13.72
CA HIS A 129 12.27 1.67 12.35
C HIS A 129 13.47 0.85 11.90
N THR A 130 13.34 0.14 10.78
CA THR A 130 14.41 -0.65 10.19
C THR A 130 14.57 -0.27 8.73
N ILE A 131 15.76 0.18 8.35
CA ILE A 131 16.12 0.50 6.97
C ILE A 131 16.73 -0.76 6.35
N TYR A 132 16.17 -1.20 5.23
CA TYR A 132 16.65 -2.30 4.43
C TYR A 132 17.17 -1.78 3.09
N GLU A 133 18.36 -2.22 2.67
CA GLU A 133 19.02 -1.77 1.43
C GLU A 133 19.65 -2.92 0.65
N ASN A 134 19.62 -2.85 -0.68
CA ASN A 134 20.29 -3.83 -1.56
C ASN A 134 21.33 -3.19 -2.50
N GLY A 135 21.79 -1.98 -2.17
CA GLY A 135 22.72 -1.18 -2.99
C GLY A 135 22.06 -0.37 -4.11
N SER A 136 20.86 -0.74 -4.56
CA SER A 136 20.09 0.01 -5.58
C SER A 136 18.90 0.76 -5.01
N ARG A 137 18.24 0.18 -4.00
CA ARG A 137 17.01 0.69 -3.41
C ARG A 137 17.08 0.60 -1.89
N SER A 138 16.33 1.47 -1.23
CA SER A 138 16.12 1.48 0.21
C SER A 138 14.63 1.37 0.52
N VAL A 139 14.32 0.63 1.58
CA VAL A 139 12.96 0.49 2.13
C VAL A 139 13.04 0.71 3.63
N LEU A 140 12.33 1.72 4.11
CA LEU A 140 12.13 1.96 5.53
C LEU A 140 10.89 1.18 6.00
N VAL A 141 11.11 0.24 6.91
CA VAL A 141 10.05 -0.54 7.55
C VAL A 141 9.79 -0.01 8.94
N LYS A 142 8.56 0.43 9.20
CA LYS A 142 8.13 0.91 10.53
C LYS A 142 7.14 -0.06 11.14
N GLN A 143 7.30 -0.30 12.44
CA GLN A 143 6.37 -1.08 13.25
C GLN A 143 5.94 -0.23 14.42
N GLU A 144 4.64 -0.08 14.62
CA GLU A 144 4.09 0.77 15.66
C GLU A 144 2.90 0.07 16.34
N LYS A 145 2.80 0.19 17.67
CA LYS A 145 1.57 -0.16 18.39
C LYS A 145 0.64 1.05 18.42
N GLN A 146 -0.51 0.93 17.76
CA GLN A 146 -1.56 1.95 17.76
C GLN A 146 -2.72 1.50 18.65
N ARG A 147 -3.30 2.44 19.39
CA ARG A 147 -4.56 2.22 20.12
C ARG A 147 -5.71 2.72 19.26
N LEU A 148 -6.60 1.82 18.87
CA LEU A 148 -7.82 2.17 18.12
C LEU A 148 -8.80 2.95 19.01
N PRO A 149 -9.76 3.69 18.43
CA PRO A 149 -10.82 4.36 19.20
C PRO A 149 -11.63 3.42 20.09
N SER A 150 -11.71 2.13 19.72
CA SER A 150 -12.32 1.08 20.55
C SER A 150 -11.50 0.70 21.79
N GLY A 151 -10.31 1.28 21.98
CA GLY A 151 -9.38 0.95 23.05
C GLY A 151 -8.46 -0.24 22.76
N VAL A 152 -8.73 -1.03 21.71
CA VAL A 152 -7.94 -2.18 21.29
C VAL A 152 -6.58 -1.73 20.75
N GLN A 153 -5.50 -2.35 21.22
CA GLN A 153 -4.16 -2.14 20.67
C GLN A 153 -3.94 -3.05 19.45
N VAL A 154 -3.49 -2.46 18.35
CA VAL A 154 -3.15 -3.15 17.11
C VAL A 154 -1.76 -2.73 16.66
N TRP A 155 -1.04 -3.65 16.00
CA TRP A 155 0.20 -3.30 15.32
C TRP A 155 -0.11 -2.75 13.93
N SER A 156 0.48 -1.62 13.58
CA SER A 156 0.62 -1.15 12.21
C SER A 156 2.02 -1.49 11.70
N TYR A 157 2.09 -1.85 10.42
CA TYR A 157 3.32 -2.12 9.70
C TYR A 157 3.35 -1.23 8.46
N GLU A 158 4.42 -0.46 8.29
CA GLU A 158 4.60 0.43 7.16
C GLU A 158 5.84 0.06 6.36
N PHE A 159 5.72 0.15 5.05
CA PHE A 159 6.80 0.02 4.09
C PHE A 159 6.88 1.31 3.29
N GLU A 160 7.99 2.02 3.42
CA GLU A 160 8.21 3.32 2.80
C GLU A 160 9.39 3.23 1.83
N THR A 161 9.20 3.73 0.61
CA THR A 161 10.24 3.77 -0.42
C THR A 161 10.03 4.97 -1.34
N GLY A 162 11.11 5.48 -1.93
CA GLY A 162 11.07 6.71 -2.71
C GLY A 162 12.21 6.87 -3.68
N LYS A 163 12.19 7.99 -4.41
CA LYS A 163 13.22 8.44 -5.36
C LYS A 163 13.40 9.95 -5.31
#